data_AF-A0A8K0V1G3-F1
#
_entry.id   AF-A0A8K0V1G3-F1
#
_cell.length_a   1.000
_cell.length_b   1.000
_cell.length_c   1.000
_cell.angle_alpha   90.00
_cell.angle_beta   90.00
_cell.angle_gamma   90.00
#
_symmetry.space_group_name_H-M   'P 1'
#
loop_
_entity.id
_entity.type
_entity.pdbx_description
1 polymer ?
#
loop_
_entity_poly.entity_id
_entity_poly.type
_entity_poly.pdbx_seq_one_letter_code
_entity_poly.pdbx_strand_id
1 'polypeptide(L)' 'MIKGSSKILELIQVTFGSSRQDIRNTEISNLITASKSLKCENLTVVTWDYKAEEEIDDKKTKFVPPWRWLLNL' A
#
# COMPACT_ATOMS: atom_id res chain seq x y z
N MET A 1 5.95 2.65 8.84
CA MET A 1 6.60 3.92 8.41
C MET A 1 8.11 3.75 8.53
N ILE A 2 8.82 3.66 7.41
CA ILE A 2 10.28 3.61 7.39
C ILE A 2 10.78 5.04 7.15
N LYS A 3 11.55 5.60 8.09
CA LYS A 3 12.01 6.99 8.05
C LYS A 3 13.53 7.02 7.85
N GLY A 4 13.96 7.20 6.61
CA GLY A 4 15.29 7.72 6.30
C GLY A 4 15.25 9.25 6.36
N SER A 5 16.34 9.89 6.78
CA SER A 5 16.57 11.34 6.87
C SER A 5 15.56 12.21 6.08
N SER A 6 14.55 12.73 6.77
CA SER A 6 13.49 13.66 6.32
C SER A 6 12.54 13.27 5.16
N LYS A 7 12.80 12.22 4.36
CA LYS A 7 11.92 11.85 3.23
C LYS A 7 11.22 10.52 3.49
N ILE A 8 9.89 10.53 3.43
CA ILE A 8 9.10 9.29 3.45
C ILE A 8 9.27 8.62 2.08
N LEU A 9 9.85 7.43 2.10
CA LEU A 9 10.17 6.68 0.89
C LEU A 9 8.97 5.85 0.39
N GLU A 10 8.16 5.36 1.33
CA GLU A 10 7.05 4.46 1.04
C GLU A 10 6.05 4.43 2.22
N LEU A 11 4.77 4.33 1.91
CA LEU A 11 3.72 4.00 2.88
C LEU A 11 3.24 2.57 2.66
N ILE A 12 3.22 1.81 3.75
CA ILE A 12 2.86 0.41 3.76
C ILE A 12 1.64 0.22 4.66
N GLN A 13 0.60 -0.37 4.09
CA GLN A 13 -0.59 -0.87 4.80
C GLN A 13 -0.56 -2.39 4.78
N VAL A 14 -1.01 -3.05 5.85
CA VAL A 14 -1.10 -4.52 5.90
C VAL A 14 -2.55 -4.91 6.18
N THR A 15 -3.07 -5.89 5.45
CA THR A 15 -4.46 -6.35 5.58
C THR A 15 -4.56 -7.86 5.35
N PHE A 16 -5.54 -8.50 5.97
CA PHE A 16 -5.83 -9.94 5.81
C PHE A 16 -6.71 -10.25 4.59
N GLY A 17 -7.04 -9.24 3.78
CA GLY A 17 -7.81 -9.45 2.55
C GLY A 17 -7.11 -10.41 1.59
N SER A 18 -7.85 -11.40 1.08
CA SER A 18 -7.36 -12.37 0.09
C SER A 18 -7.80 -12.02 -1.33
N SER A 19 -8.78 -11.12 -1.45
CA SER A 19 -9.28 -10.55 -2.70
C SER A 19 -9.50 -9.04 -2.57
N ARG A 20 -9.70 -8.35 -3.70
CA ARG A 20 -9.99 -6.91 -3.70
C ARG A 20 -11.24 -6.53 -2.90
N GLN A 21 -12.23 -7.43 -2.85
CA GLN A 21 -13.50 -7.23 -2.17
C GLN A 21 -13.38 -7.32 -0.65
N ASP A 22 -12.41 -8.11 -0.17
CA ASP A 22 -12.11 -8.22 1.27
C ASP A 22 -11.38 -6.97 1.80
N ILE A 23 -10.69 -6.25 0.91
CA ILE A 23 -9.95 -5.04 1.25
C ILE A 23 -10.95 -3.88 1.32
N ARG A 24 -11.18 -3.40 2.55
CA ARG A 24 -12.11 -2.29 2.79
C ARG A 24 -11.64 -1.04 2.06
N ASN A 25 -12.55 -0.39 1.33
CA ASN A 25 -12.27 0.88 0.66
C ASN A 25 -11.75 1.95 1.63
N THR A 26 -12.23 1.96 2.88
CA THR A 26 -11.73 2.88 3.92
C THR A 26 -10.25 2.68 4.23
N GLU A 27 -9.71 1.46 4.17
CA GLU A 27 -8.27 1.21 4.38
C GLU A 27 -7.44 1.86 3.27
N ILE A 28 -7.91 1.73 2.03
CA ILE A 28 -7.28 2.35 0.87
C ILE A 28 -7.40 3.88 0.95
N SER A 29 -8.59 4.42 1.22
CA SER A 29 -8.80 5.87 1.35
C SER A 29 -7.93 6.50 2.43
N ASN A 30 -7.74 5.82 3.56
CA ASN A 30 -6.84 6.29 4.63
C ASN A 30 -5.38 6.29 4.18
N LEU A 31 -4.93 5.25 3.47
CA LEU A 31 -3.58 5.19 2.90
C LEU A 31 -3.33 6.32 1.90
N ILE A 32 -4.30 6.58 1.01
CA ILE A 32 -4.25 7.68 0.03
C ILE A 32 -4.20 9.04 0.74
N THR A 33 -5.01 9.24 1.77
CA THR A 33 -5.04 10.49 2.55
C THR A 33 -3.68 10.74 3.23
N ALA A 34 -3.08 9.70 3.80
CA ALA A 34 -1.75 9.75 4.36
C ALA A 34 -0.69 10.06 3.28
N SER A 35 -0.78 9.44 2.11
CA SER A 35 0.10 9.72 0.96
C SER A 35 0.08 11.20 0.56
N LYS A 36 -1.11 11.79 0.43
CA LYS A 36 -1.27 13.21 0.08
C LYS A 36 -0.64 14.12 1.14
N SER A 37 -0.88 13.84 2.41
CA SER A 37 -0.34 14.62 3.54
C SER A 37 1.18 14.54 3.65
N LEU A 38 1.74 13.37 3.36
CA LEU A 38 3.16 13.06 3.50
C LEU A 38 3.95 13.24 2.21
N LYS A 39 3.27 13.66 1.12
CA LYS A 39 3.83 13.77 -0.24
C LYS A 39 4.58 12.50 -0.66
N CYS A 40 4.02 11.34 -0.31
CA CYS A 40 4.58 10.04 -0.63
C CYS A 40 3.86 9.44 -1.84
N GLU A 41 4.59 9.11 -2.90
CA GLU A 41 4.00 8.56 -4.12
C GLU A 41 3.98 7.02 -4.13
N ASN A 42 4.87 6.39 -3.37
CA ASN A 42 4.95 4.94 -3.29
C ASN A 42 3.98 4.41 -2.23
N LEU A 43 3.00 3.63 -2.67
CA LEU A 43 2.00 2.99 -1.83
C LEU A 43 2.02 1.49 -2.04
N THR A 44 2.15 0.76 -0.94
CA THR A 44 2.12 -0.70 -0.93
C THR A 44 1.11 -1.19 0.11
N VAL A 45 0.24 -2.09 -0.33
CA VAL A 45 -0.69 -2.83 0.51
C VAL A 45 -0.24 -4.29 0.53
N VAL A 46 0.22 -4.75 1.69
CA VAL A 46 0.51 -6.16 1.91
C VAL A 46 -0.78 -6.87 2.23
N THR A 47 -1.13 -7.87 1.43
CA THR A 47 -2.41 -8.60 1.46
C THR A 47 -2.19 -10.08 1.65
N TRP A 48 -3.17 -10.86 2.11
CA TRP A 48 -2.94 -12.31 2.32
C TRP A 48 -2.58 -13.05 1.03
N ASP A 49 -3.37 -12.89 -0.03
CA ASP A 49 -3.15 -13.55 -1.33
C ASP A 49 -3.44 -12.68 -2.56
N TYR A 50 -3.96 -11.46 -2.35
CA TYR A 50 -4.27 -10.57 -3.46
C TYR A 50 -2.99 -10.01 -4.10
N LYS A 51 -2.95 -9.97 -5.43
CA LYS A 51 -1.81 -9.38 -6.15
C LYS A 51 -2.33 -8.56 -7.32
N ALA A 52 -2.07 -7.27 -7.30
CA ALA A 52 -2.47 -6.34 -8.35
C ALA A 52 -1.66 -5.04 -8.27
N GLU A 53 -1.71 -4.25 -9.34
CA GLU A 53 -1.40 -2.83 -9.28
C GLU A 53 -2.66 -2.09 -9.69
N GLU A 54 -3.11 -1.15 -8.85
CA GLU A 54 -4.27 -0.31 -9.14
C GLU A 54 -3.88 1.16 -9.08
N GLU A 55 -4.55 1.98 -9.89
CA GLU A 55 -4.49 3.43 -9.80
C GLU A 55 -5.75 3.92 -9.10
N ILE A 56 -5.57 4.55 -7.95
CA ILE A 56 -6.65 5.01 -7.09
C ILE A 56 -6.33 6.46 -6.71
N ASP A 57 -7.22 7.41 -7.02
CA ASP A 57 -6.98 8.84 -6.79
C ASP A 57 -5.64 9.34 -7.41
N ASP A 58 -5.33 8.91 -8.64
CA ASP A 58 -4.08 9.21 -9.35
C ASP A 58 -2.80 8.74 -8.60
N LYS A 59 -2.95 7.77 -7.68
CA LYS A 59 -1.86 7.13 -6.96
C LYS A 59 -1.77 5.66 -7.32
N LYS A 60 -0.60 5.25 -7.79
CA LYS A 60 -0.28 3.84 -8.02
C LYS A 60 -0.13 3.13 -6.68
N THR A 61 -0.97 2.14 -6.46
CA THR A 61 -1.01 1.32 -5.25
C THR A 61 -0.73 -0.13 -5.62
N LYS A 62 0.32 -0.69 -5.03
CA LYS A 62 0.69 -2.09 -5.25
C LYS A 62 0.07 -2.97 -4.17
N PHE A 63 -0.58 -4.05 -4.59
CA PHE A 63 -1.07 -5.10 -3.71
C PHE A 63 -0.16 -6.31 -3.86
N VAL A 64 0.45 -6.73 -2.76
CA VAL A 64 1.45 -7.81 -2.77
C VAL A 64 1.28 -8.74 -1.58
N PRO A 65 1.45 -10.06 -1.77
CA PRO A 65 1.54 -11.00 -0.65
C PRO A 65 2.77 -10.76 0.24
N PRO A 66 2.70 -11.07 1.55
CA PRO A 66 3.79 -10.85 2.50
C PRO A 66 5.12 -11.44 2.06
N TRP A 67 5.10 -12.65 1.50
CA TRP A 67 6.30 -13.35 1.05
C TRP A 67 6.97 -12.65 -0.14
N ARG A 68 6.21 -12.03 -1.06
CA ARG A 68 6.81 -11.23 -2.15
C ARG A 68 7.41 -9.95 -1.63
N TRP A 69 6.71 -9.28 -0.73
CA TRP A 69 7.19 -8.04 -0.12
C TRP A 69 8.48 -8.27 0.68
N LEU A 70 8.54 -9.34 1.48
CA LEU A 70 9.73 -9.70 2.28
C LEU A 70 10.93 -10.10 1.41
N LEU A 71 10.68 -10.78 0.30
CA LEU A 71 11.75 -11.27 -0.59
C LEU A 71 12.13 -10.27 -1.70
N ASN A 72 11.41 -9.15 -1.82
CA ASN A 72 11.61 -8.13 -2.85
C ASN A 72 11.47 -8.71 -4.29
N LEU A 73 10.45 -9.55 -4.51
CA LEU A 73 10.18 -10.34 -5.73
C LEU A 73 8.95 -9.87 -6.55
#